data_AF-A0A2N2V8T2-F1
#
_entry.id   AF-A0A2N2V8T2-F1
#
_cell.length_a   1.000
_cell.length_b   1.000
_cell.length_c   1.000
_cell.angle_alpha   90.00
_cell.angle_beta   90.00
_cell.angle_gamma   90.00
#
_symmetry.space_group_name_H-M   'P 1'
#
loop_
_entity.id
_entity.type
_entity.pdbx_description
1 polymer ?
#
loop_
_entity_poly.entity_id
_entity_poly.type
_entity_poly.pdbx_seq_one_letter_code
_entity_poly.pdbx_strand_id
1 'polypeptide(L)'
;MNWFNKLPGFRRTPAGLERTILRLLPRIVLLGTLALTVPSLFARGYSFVAPELASATLVITVDIFGISLAVAHWTAALIVGIAAFIVMVMKGPAYVADPYPLNEADEPDQTAGRRPPD
;
A
#
# COMPACT_ATOMS: atom_id res chain seq x y z
N MET A 1 -23.48 17.92 -0.79
CA MET A 1 -22.22 18.27 -1.49
C MET A 1 -21.68 17.01 -2.13
N ASN A 2 -21.55 16.97 -3.46
CA ASN A 2 -20.89 15.85 -4.14
C ASN A 2 -19.40 16.17 -4.21
N TRP A 3 -18.60 15.50 -3.39
CA TRP A 3 -17.14 15.68 -3.35
C TRP A 3 -16.43 14.95 -4.52
N PHE A 4 -17.16 14.14 -5.29
CA PHE A 4 -16.62 13.27 -6.33
C PHE A 4 -17.57 13.18 -7.53
N ASN A 5 -17.38 14.04 -8.53
CA ASN A 5 -18.10 13.95 -9.80
C ASN A 5 -17.50 12.84 -10.68
N LYS A 6 -18.34 11.98 -11.25
CA LYS A 6 -17.93 10.87 -12.12
C LYS A 6 -18.32 11.18 -13.56
N LEU A 7 -17.47 10.82 -14.53
CA LEU A 7 -17.82 10.95 -15.94
C LEU A 7 -19.01 10.05 -16.32
N PRO A 8 -20.03 10.57 -17.00
CA PRO A 8 -21.07 9.75 -17.60
C PRO A 8 -20.47 8.89 -18.73
N GLY A 9 -20.88 7.62 -18.83
CA GLY A 9 -20.48 6.72 -19.93
C GLY A 9 -19.13 6.00 -19.79
N PHE A 10 -18.43 6.10 -18.64
CA PHE A 10 -17.15 5.39 -18.47
C PHE A 10 -17.34 3.86 -18.38
N ARG A 11 -16.42 3.10 -18.99
CA ARG A 11 -16.40 1.63 -18.95
C ARG A 11 -15.86 1.17 -17.59
N ARG A 12 -16.62 0.36 -16.85
CA ARG A 12 -16.16 -0.21 -15.58
C ARG A 12 -15.23 -1.39 -15.81
N THR A 13 -14.02 -1.31 -15.28
CA THR A 13 -13.09 -2.44 -15.24
C THR A 13 -13.51 -3.41 -14.11
N PRO A 14 -13.55 -4.73 -14.35
CA PRO A 14 -13.89 -5.69 -13.30
C PRO A 14 -12.86 -5.64 -12.17
N ALA A 15 -13.31 -5.90 -10.94
CA ALA A 15 -12.43 -5.95 -9.76
C ALA A 15 -11.43 -7.11 -9.89
N GLY A 16 -10.13 -6.81 -9.78
CA GLY A 16 -9.05 -7.78 -9.85
C GLY A 16 -8.50 -8.17 -8.48
N LEU A 17 -7.28 -8.71 -8.48
CA LEU A 17 -6.58 -9.18 -7.28
C LEU A 17 -6.39 -8.09 -6.21
N GLU A 18 -6.33 -6.82 -6.60
CA GLU A 18 -6.16 -5.70 -5.68
C GLU A 18 -7.21 -5.68 -4.56
N ARG A 19 -8.45 -6.02 -4.89
CA ARG A 19 -9.57 -5.97 -3.95
C ARG A 19 -9.58 -7.16 -3.00
N THR A 20 -9.06 -8.30 -3.46
CA THR A 20 -8.84 -9.48 -2.63
C THR A 20 -7.69 -9.24 -1.66
N ILE A 21 -6.58 -8.68 -2.14
CA ILE A 21 -5.42 -8.31 -1.32
C ILE A 21 -5.85 -7.35 -0.21
N LEU A 22 -6.54 -6.25 -0.54
CA LEU A 22 -6.98 -5.26 0.46
C LEU A 22 -7.91 -5.84 1.54
N ARG A 23 -8.73 -6.86 1.21
CA ARG A 23 -9.58 -7.54 2.21
C ARG A 23 -8.81 -8.54 3.07
N LEU A 24 -7.80 -9.20 2.50
CA LEU A 24 -6.98 -10.19 3.21
C LEU A 24 -5.90 -9.54 4.07
N LEU A 25 -5.41 -8.37 3.67
CA LEU A 25 -4.35 -7.63 4.34
C LEU A 25 -4.56 -7.48 5.86
N PRO A 26 -5.72 -7.02 6.39
CA PRO A 26 -5.91 -6.93 7.84
C PRO A 26 -5.80 -8.29 8.53
N ARG A 27 -6.25 -9.38 7.90
CA ARG A 27 -6.10 -10.73 8.46
C ARG A 27 -4.64 -11.19 8.45
N ILE A 28 -3.91 -10.92 7.36
CA ILE A 28 -2.49 -11.27 7.23
C ILE A 28 -1.64 -10.48 8.25
N VAL A 29 -1.94 -9.19 8.44
CA VAL A 29 -1.28 -8.36 9.45
C VAL A 29 -1.51 -8.95 10.83
N LEU A 30 -2.76 -9.23 11.19
CA LEU A 30 -3.11 -9.78 12.51
C LEU A 30 -2.48 -11.16 12.74
N LEU A 31 -2.68 -12.11 11.82
CA LEU A 31 -2.17 -13.48 11.95
C LEU A 31 -0.64 -13.51 11.91
N GLY A 32 -0.01 -12.71 11.04
CA GLY A 32 1.45 -12.63 10.97
C GLY A 32 2.04 -12.01 12.23
N THR A 33 1.45 -10.93 12.76
CA THR A 33 1.91 -10.33 14.02
C THR A 33 1.74 -11.31 15.19
N LEU A 34 0.60 -12.01 15.25
CA LEU A 34 0.36 -13.04 16.25
C LEU A 34 1.44 -14.13 16.16
N ALA A 35 1.67 -14.69 14.97
CA ALA A 35 2.66 -15.74 14.75
C ALA A 35 4.09 -15.29 15.15
N LEU A 36 4.46 -14.05 14.85
CA LEU A 36 5.78 -13.50 15.18
C LEU A 36 5.99 -13.23 16.67
N THR A 37 4.91 -13.03 17.44
CA THR A 37 5.00 -12.81 18.90
C THR A 37 5.02 -14.11 19.70
N VAL A 38 4.60 -15.24 19.12
CA VAL A 38 4.58 -16.55 19.81
C VAL A 38 5.95 -16.95 20.36
N PRO A 39 7.08 -16.87 19.62
CA PRO A 39 8.38 -17.29 20.14
C PRO A 39 8.85 -16.45 21.33
N SER A 40 8.60 -15.12 21.30
CA SER A 40 8.93 -14.21 22.40
C SER A 40 8.07 -14.50 23.64
N LEU A 41 6.76 -14.69 23.47
CA LEU A 41 5.86 -15.09 24.56
C LEU A 41 6.26 -16.45 25.17
N PHE A 42 6.64 -17.41 24.34
CA PHE A 42 7.10 -18.72 24.78
C PHE A 42 8.41 -18.64 25.56
N ALA A 43 9.41 -17.90 25.05
CA ALA A 43 10.68 -17.70 25.74
C ALA A 43 10.49 -17.04 27.12
N ARG A 44 9.60 -16.03 27.20
CA ARG A 44 9.26 -15.35 28.46
C ARG A 44 8.48 -16.26 29.42
N GLY A 45 7.50 -17.01 28.90
CA GLY A 45 6.75 -17.99 29.70
C GLY A 45 7.65 -19.08 30.29
N TYR A 46 8.60 -19.59 29.52
CA TYR A 46 9.59 -20.56 29.99
C TYR A 46 10.48 -19.98 31.08
N SER A 47 10.96 -18.74 30.90
CA SER A 47 11.77 -18.05 31.92
C SER A 47 11.03 -17.81 33.24
N PHE A 48 9.70 -17.68 33.20
CA PHE A 48 8.88 -17.50 34.40
C PHE A 48 8.68 -18.81 35.18
N VAL A 49 8.54 -19.95 34.48
CA VAL A 49 8.29 -21.26 35.11
C VAL A 49 9.59 -21.94 35.57
N ALA A 50 10.69 -21.74 34.84
CA ALA A 50 11.98 -22.39 35.11
C ALA A 50 13.15 -21.40 35.00
N PRO A 51 13.25 -20.41 35.91
CA PRO A 51 14.28 -19.36 35.84
C PRO A 51 15.71 -19.89 35.91
N GLU A 52 15.95 -20.97 36.67
CA GLU A 52 17.27 -21.60 36.83
C GLU A 52 17.86 -22.17 35.52
N LEU A 53 16.97 -22.51 34.58
CA LEU A 53 17.29 -23.12 33.29
C LEU A 53 17.21 -22.11 32.14
N ALA A 54 16.77 -20.88 32.42
CA ALA A 54 16.54 -19.85 31.43
C ALA A 54 17.78 -19.00 31.23
N SER A 55 18.27 -18.94 29.98
CA SER A 55 19.38 -18.06 29.63
C SER A 55 18.84 -16.67 29.26
N ALA A 56 19.18 -15.66 30.07
CA ALA A 56 18.79 -14.27 29.83
C ALA A 56 19.21 -13.77 28.43
N THR A 57 20.40 -14.16 27.97
CA THR A 57 20.91 -13.83 26.63
C THR A 57 20.01 -14.38 25.51
N LEU A 58 19.48 -15.60 25.65
CA LEU A 58 18.59 -16.19 24.66
C LEU A 58 17.27 -15.42 24.61
N VAL A 59 16.66 -15.14 25.76
CA VAL A 59 15.39 -14.40 25.84
C VAL A 59 15.52 -13.04 25.15
N ILE A 60 16.58 -12.29 25.45
CA ILE A 60 16.84 -10.99 24.82
C ILE A 60 17.07 -11.15 23.30
N THR A 61 17.83 -12.16 22.88
CA THR A 61 18.09 -12.41 21.45
C THR A 61 16.80 -12.71 20.69
N VAL A 62 15.92 -13.56 21.24
CA VAL A 62 14.61 -13.87 20.66
C VAL A 62 13.74 -12.62 20.59
N ASP A 63 13.75 -11.78 21.61
CA ASP A 63 13.00 -10.52 21.60
C ASP A 63 13.50 -9.56 20.51
N ILE A 64 14.82 -9.42 20.32
CA ILE A 64 15.41 -8.59 19.27
C ILE A 64 14.96 -9.07 17.88
N PHE A 65 15.06 -10.37 17.61
CA PHE A 65 14.64 -10.93 16.32
C PHE A 65 13.12 -10.84 16.14
N GLY A 66 12.33 -11.09 17.19
CA GLY A 66 10.87 -11.00 17.17
C GLY A 66 10.39 -9.59 16.80
N ILE A 67 10.93 -8.57 17.46
CA ILE A 67 10.59 -7.17 17.18
C ILE A 67 11.05 -6.78 15.77
N SER A 68 12.26 -7.19 15.37
CA SER A 68 12.80 -6.90 14.04
C SER A 68 11.93 -7.50 12.92
N LEU A 69 11.49 -8.75 13.05
CA LEU A 69 10.58 -9.38 12.11
C LEU A 69 9.19 -8.73 12.13
N ALA A 70 8.68 -8.33 13.29
CA ALA A 70 7.38 -7.67 13.40
C ALA A 70 7.36 -6.33 12.64
N VAL A 71 8.39 -5.49 12.83
CA VAL A 71 8.52 -4.22 12.11
C VAL A 71 8.67 -4.45 10.60
N ALA A 72 9.48 -5.44 10.19
CA ALA A 72 9.62 -5.80 8.79
C ALA A 72 8.28 -6.28 8.18
N HIS A 73 7.52 -7.10 8.90
CA HIS A 73 6.21 -7.59 8.50
C HIS A 73 5.20 -6.47 8.32
N TRP A 74 5.11 -5.52 9.26
CA TRP A 74 4.21 -4.37 9.14
C TRP A 74 4.59 -3.47 7.97
N THR A 75 5.88 -3.25 7.75
CA THR A 75 6.37 -2.45 6.62
C THR A 75 6.03 -3.12 5.29
N ALA A 76 6.26 -4.43 5.17
CA ALA A 76 5.91 -5.19 3.97
C ALA A 76 4.39 -5.17 3.72
N ALA A 77 3.57 -5.36 4.75
CA ALA A 77 2.12 -5.27 4.64
C ALA A 77 1.65 -3.88 4.21
N LEU A 78 2.26 -2.83 4.75
CA LEU A 78 1.96 -1.44 4.37
C LEU A 78 2.31 -1.19 2.89
N ILE A 79 3.49 -1.63 2.42
CA ILE A 79 3.88 -1.50 1.01
C ILE A 79 2.88 -2.21 0.10
N VAL A 80 2.52 -3.46 0.41
CA VAL A 80 1.54 -4.24 -0.38
C VAL A 80 0.17 -3.57 -0.36
N GLY A 81 -0.24 -3.02 0.79
CA GLY A 81 -1.50 -2.30 0.94
C GLY A 81 -1.56 -1.04 0.09
N ILE A 82 -0.51 -0.23 0.13
CA ILE A 82 -0.38 0.97 -0.72
C ILE A 82 -0.39 0.57 -2.19
N ALA A 83 0.37 -0.44 -2.60
CA ALA A 83 0.40 -0.90 -3.99
C ALA A 83 -0.99 -1.34 -4.47
N ALA A 84 -1.70 -2.15 -3.69
CA ALA A 84 -3.06 -2.59 -4.02
C ALA A 84 -4.06 -1.42 -4.04
N PHE A 85 -3.91 -0.45 -3.13
CA PHE A 85 -4.73 0.75 -3.10
C PHE A 85 -4.51 1.62 -4.34
N ILE A 86 -3.26 1.84 -4.75
CA ILE A 86 -2.91 2.58 -5.96
C ILE A 86 -3.55 1.91 -7.18
N VAL A 87 -3.41 0.58 -7.33
CA VAL A 87 -4.04 -0.16 -8.44
C VAL A 87 -5.57 -0.03 -8.42
N MET A 88 -6.19 -0.06 -7.24
CA MET A 88 -7.63 0.16 -7.09
C MET A 88 -8.02 1.57 -7.55
N VAL A 89 -7.24 2.60 -7.21
CA VAL A 89 -7.48 3.98 -7.63
C VAL A 89 -7.27 4.15 -9.13
N MET A 90 -6.21 3.57 -9.70
CA MET A 90 -5.93 3.58 -11.14
C MET A 90 -7.04 2.93 -11.97
N LYS A 91 -7.67 1.87 -11.44
CA LYS A 91 -8.84 1.22 -12.06
C LYS A 91 -10.18 1.85 -11.64
N GLY A 92 -10.16 2.79 -10.72
CA GLY A 92 -11.33 3.36 -10.06
C GLY A 92 -12.27 4.11 -11.02
N PRO A 93 -13.45 4.56 -10.55
CA PRO A 93 -14.34 5.35 -11.38
C PRO A 93 -13.63 6.60 -11.90
N ALA A 94 -13.89 6.96 -13.16
CA ALA A 94 -13.31 8.15 -13.77
C ALA A 94 -13.85 9.40 -13.05
N TYR A 95 -13.12 9.83 -12.02
CA TYR A 95 -13.39 11.07 -11.33
C TYR A 95 -12.98 12.22 -12.23
N VAL A 96 -13.89 13.16 -12.43
CA VAL A 96 -13.65 14.35 -13.23
C VAL A 96 -12.69 15.24 -12.45
N ALA A 97 -11.51 15.50 -13.00
CA ALA A 97 -10.69 16.61 -12.54
C ALA A 97 -11.38 17.93 -12.92
N ASP A 98 -11.23 18.97 -12.11
CA ASP A 98 -11.75 20.29 -12.44
C ASP A 98 -11.24 20.70 -13.83
N PRO A 99 -12.13 21.00 -14.80
CA PRO A 99 -11.71 21.33 -16.14
C PRO A 99 -10.90 22.64 -16.11
N TYR A 100 -9.63 22.56 -16.49
CA TYR A 100 -8.85 23.76 -16.76
C TYR A 100 -9.28 24.30 -18.13
N PRO A 101 -9.60 25.60 -18.28
CA PRO A 101 -9.89 26.17 -19.58
C PRO A 101 -8.64 26.05 -20.44
N LEU A 102 -8.70 25.17 -21.44
CA LEU A 102 -7.64 25.00 -22.42
C LEU A 102 -7.90 25.99 -23.55
N ASN A 103 -7.06 27.01 -23.65
CA ASN A 103 -7.07 27.93 -24.78
C ASN A 103 -6.35 27.26 -25.95
N GLU A 104 -7.05 26.35 -26.64
CA GLU A 104 -6.56 25.75 -27.87
C GLU A 104 -6.77 26.75 -29.02
N ALA A 105 -5.72 27.04 -29.77
CA ALA A 105 -5.88 27.61 -31.10
C ALA A 105 -6.25 26.44 -32.03
N ASP A 106 -7.46 26.47 -32.61
CA ASP A 106 -7.94 25.43 -33.53
C ASP A 106 -7.07 25.30 -34.79
N GLU A 107 -6.28 26.31 -35.11
CA GLU A 107 -5.38 26.31 -36.26
C GLU A 107 -3.90 26.29 -35.82
N PRO A 108 -3.07 25.41 -36.41
CA PRO A 108 -1.63 25.48 -36.22
C PRO A 108 -1.13 26.82 -36.77
N ASP A 109 -0.18 27.43 -36.06
CA ASP A 109 0.45 28.68 -36.47
C ASP A 109 1.10 28.51 -37.85
N GLN A 110 0.40 29.00 -38.88
CA GLN A 110 0.81 28.92 -40.28
C GLN A 110 2.12 29.68 -40.55
N THR A 111 2.58 30.50 -39.60
CA THR A 111 3.82 31.28 -39.74
C THR A 111 5.07 30.52 -39.35
N ALA A 112 4.97 29.42 -38.60
CA ALA A 112 6.11 28.63 -38.13
C ALA A 112 6.90 27.93 -39.27
N GLY A 113 6.33 27.86 -40.49
CA GLY A 113 6.96 27.26 -41.67
C GLY A 113 7.52 28.24 -42.71
N ARG A 114 7.30 29.55 -42.58
CA ARG A 114 7.84 30.52 -43.55
C ARG A 114 9.29 30.85 -43.22
N ARG A 115 10.22 30.12 -43.84
CA ARG A 115 11.62 30.55 -43.93
C ARG A 115 11.64 31.94 -44.61
N PRO A 116 12.27 32.97 -44.01
CA PRO A 116 12.31 34.31 -44.60
C PRO A 116 13.04 34.26 -45.96
N PRO A 117 12.60 35.03 -46.97
CA PRO A 117 13.30 35.14 -48.24
C PRO A 117 14.62 35.89 -48.04
N ASP A 118 15.69 35.34 -48.63
CA ASP A 118 17.05 35.89 -48.67
C ASP A 118 17.12 37.26 -49.37
#